data_AF-A0A947WGQ8-F1
#
_entry.id   AF-A0A947WGQ8-F1
#
_cell.length_a   1.000
_cell.length_b   1.000
_cell.length_c   1.000
_cell.angle_alpha   90.00
_cell.angle_beta   90.00
_cell.angle_gamma   90.00
#
_symmetry.space_group_name_H-M   'P 1'
#
loop_
_entity.id
_entity.type
_entity.pdbx_description
1 polymer ?
#
loop_
_entity_poly.entity_id
_entity_poly.type
_entity_poly.pdbx_seq_one_letter_code
_entity_poly.pdbx_strand_id
1 'polypeptide(L)'
;MVNRTRDKQLLVKIDTDPGLTCFQKKVLKTVLAIPKGKVRSYLWIAERVGAPGSARAVGNAVGKNPYAPRVPCHRVIRSDGSIGGYSGGIAKKMELLRKEGVEIQKIVVREQRTVDRG
;
A
#
# COMPACT_ATOMS: atom_id res chain seq x y z
N MET A 1 -8.99 -9.84 -14.19
CA MET A 1 -10.43 -9.62 -13.91
C MET A 1 -10.59 -8.99 -12.53
N VAL A 2 -11.20 -7.81 -12.45
CA VAL A 2 -11.45 -7.09 -11.18
C VAL A 2 -12.77 -7.61 -10.61
N ASN A 3 -12.79 -8.07 -9.36
CA ASN A 3 -13.99 -8.61 -8.71
C ASN A 3 -14.91 -7.46 -8.25
N ARG A 4 -15.54 -6.76 -9.21
CA ARG A 4 -16.30 -5.51 -9.03
C ARG A 4 -17.29 -5.52 -7.86
N THR A 5 -17.92 -6.66 -7.55
CA THR A 5 -18.91 -6.78 -6.47
C THR A 5 -18.27 -6.74 -5.08
N ARG A 6 -17.12 -7.39 -4.88
CA ARG A 6 -16.42 -7.42 -3.58
C ARG A 6 -15.74 -6.09 -3.26
N ASP A 7 -15.31 -5.36 -4.28
CA ASP A 7 -14.70 -4.04 -4.14
C ASP A 7 -15.75 -2.99 -3.76
N LYS A 8 -16.96 -3.05 -4.34
CA LYS A 8 -18.08 -2.17 -3.96
C LYS A 8 -18.43 -2.28 -2.48
N GLN A 9 -18.56 -3.50 -1.94
CA GLN A 9 -18.84 -3.68 -0.51
C GLN A 9 -17.70 -3.17 0.37
N LEU A 10 -16.46 -3.32 -0.07
CA LEU A 10 -15.30 -2.84 0.69
C LEU A 10 -15.20 -1.32 0.68
N LEU A 11 -15.53 -0.66 -0.43
CA LEU A 11 -15.62 0.79 -0.52
C LEU A 11 -16.64 1.35 0.48
N VAL A 12 -17.83 0.75 0.53
CA VAL A 12 -18.86 1.13 1.52
C VAL A 12 -18.31 1.01 2.94
N LYS A 13 -17.67 -0.12 3.27
CA LYS A 13 -17.06 -0.31 4.60
C LYS A 13 -16.03 0.77 4.94
N ILE A 14 -15.13 1.09 4.01
CA ILE A 14 -14.13 2.15 4.20
C ILE A 14 -14.81 3.51 4.43
N ASP A 15 -15.85 3.83 3.66
CA ASP A 15 -16.57 5.10 3.78
C ASP A 15 -17.32 5.23 5.11
N THR A 16 -17.90 4.13 5.61
CA THR A 16 -18.66 4.11 6.87
C THR A 16 -17.80 3.88 8.12
N ASP A 17 -16.51 3.58 7.99
CA ASP A 17 -15.64 3.29 9.13
C ASP A 17 -15.43 4.52 10.03
N PRO A 18 -15.89 4.51 11.30
CA PRO A 18 -15.70 5.65 12.20
C PRO A 18 -14.26 5.75 12.75
N GLY A 19 -13.48 4.67 12.69
CA GLY A 19 -12.09 4.63 13.13
C GLY A 19 -11.09 5.21 12.12
N LEU A 20 -11.56 5.56 10.92
CA LEU A 20 -10.73 6.14 9.88
C LEU A 20 -11.01 7.63 9.69
N THR A 21 -9.94 8.41 9.64
CA THR A 21 -10.00 9.82 9.21
C THR A 21 -10.36 9.95 7.74
N CYS A 22 -10.90 11.10 7.33
CA CYS A 22 -11.17 11.40 5.92
C CYS A 22 -9.95 11.19 5.02
N PHE A 23 -8.75 11.52 5.52
CA PHE A 23 -7.50 11.28 4.80
C PHE A 23 -7.20 9.79 4.62
N GLN A 24 -7.31 9.00 5.69
CA GLN A 24 -7.10 7.54 5.61
C GLN A 24 -8.09 6.87 4.67
N LYS A 25 -9.38 7.25 4.71
CA LYS A 25 -10.40 6.76 3.79
C LYS A 25 -10.01 7.02 2.32
N LYS A 26 -9.62 8.26 2.00
CA LYS A 26 -9.15 8.62 0.66
C LYS A 26 -7.95 7.77 0.23
N VAL A 27 -6.94 7.64 1.09
CA VAL A 27 -5.75 6.83 0.82
C VAL A 27 -6.11 5.36 0.55
N LEU A 28 -6.91 4.73 1.41
CA LEU A 28 -7.27 3.31 1.25
C LEU A 28 -8.09 3.06 0.00
N LYS A 29 -9.00 3.97 -0.36
CA LYS A 29 -9.76 3.90 -1.63
C LYS A 29 -8.83 4.02 -2.84
N THR A 30 -7.87 4.93 -2.81
CA THR A 30 -6.87 5.08 -3.88
C THR A 30 -5.99 3.83 -4.00
N VAL A 31 -5.60 3.20 -2.89
CA VAL A 31 -4.84 1.94 -2.89
C VAL A 31 -5.67 0.79 -3.46
N LEU A 32 -6.95 0.69 -3.08
CA LEU A 32 -7.87 -0.32 -3.61
C LEU A 32 -8.03 -0.24 -5.13
N ALA A 33 -7.96 0.97 -5.70
CA ALA A 33 -8.04 1.19 -7.13
C ALA A 33 -6.78 0.76 -7.92
N ILE A 34 -5.67 0.41 -7.27
CA ILE A 34 -4.46 -0.03 -7.95
C ILE A 34 -4.69 -1.43 -8.55
N PRO A 35 -4.58 -1.62 -9.88
CA PRO A 35 -4.82 -2.93 -10.50
C PRO A 35 -3.82 -4.01 -10.06
N LYS A 36 -4.26 -5.27 -10.10
CA LYS A 36 -3.36 -6.43 -9.92
C LYS A 36 -2.21 -6.36 -10.92
N GLY A 37 -0.98 -6.60 -10.46
CA GLY A 37 0.22 -6.57 -11.31
C GLY A 37 0.74 -5.16 -11.60
N LYS A 38 0.17 -4.13 -10.96
CA LYS A 38 0.66 -2.75 -11.03
C LYS A 38 1.02 -2.26 -9.64
N VAL A 39 2.00 -1.37 -9.59
CA VAL A 39 2.45 -0.70 -8.36
C VAL A 39 2.35 0.80 -8.50
N ARG A 40 2.19 1.49 -7.37
CA ARG A 40 2.21 2.95 -7.27
C ARG A 40 3.07 3.39 -6.11
N SER A 41 3.68 4.56 -6.23
CA SER A 41 4.47 5.13 -5.15
C SER A 41 3.59 5.80 -4.10
N TYR A 42 4.11 5.96 -2.88
CA TYR A 42 3.46 6.79 -1.86
C TYR A 42 3.22 8.23 -2.34
N LEU A 43 4.13 8.77 -3.16
CA LEU A 43 4.00 10.11 -3.74
C LEU A 43 2.82 10.16 -4.73
N TRP A 44 2.69 9.17 -5.62
CA TRP A 44 1.58 9.12 -6.58
C TRP A 44 0.22 9.09 -5.86
N ILE A 45 0.12 8.38 -4.74
CA ILE A 45 -1.10 8.37 -3.92
C ILE A 45 -1.33 9.73 -3.29
N ALA A 46 -0.28 10.37 -2.74
CA ALA A 46 -0.36 11.68 -2.12
C ALA A 46 -0.92 12.74 -3.09
N GLU A 47 -0.45 12.73 -4.33
CA GLU A 47 -0.96 13.57 -5.42
C GLU A 47 -2.44 13.27 -5.71
N ARG A 48 -2.80 11.99 -5.85
CA ARG A 48 -4.17 11.56 -6.14
C ARG A 48 -5.19 11.90 -5.06
N VAL A 49 -4.78 11.98 -3.79
CA VAL A 49 -5.68 12.33 -2.68
C VAL A 49 -5.73 13.83 -2.40
N GLY A 50 -5.04 14.66 -3.21
CA GLY A 50 -4.99 16.11 -3.05
C GLY A 50 -4.09 16.59 -1.91
N ALA A 51 -3.07 15.80 -1.54
CA ALA A 51 -2.13 16.11 -0.48
C ALA A 51 -0.67 15.96 -0.97
N PRO A 52 -0.23 16.74 -1.98
CA PRO A 52 1.14 16.66 -2.50
C PRO A 52 2.17 16.84 -1.39
N GLY A 53 3.32 16.17 -1.50
CA GLY A 53 4.37 16.16 -0.46
C GLY A 53 4.08 15.29 0.78
N SER A 54 2.86 14.75 0.92
CA SER A 54 2.45 13.99 2.11
C SER A 54 2.77 12.49 2.06
N ALA A 55 3.83 12.09 1.35
CA ALA A 55 4.17 10.68 1.13
C ALA A 55 4.38 9.88 2.44
N ARG A 56 4.97 10.50 3.47
CA ARG A 56 5.12 9.88 4.80
C ARG A 56 3.77 9.64 5.47
N ALA A 57 2.86 10.62 5.41
CA ALA A 57 1.51 10.48 5.97
C ALA A 57 0.71 9.38 5.25
N VAL A 58 0.84 9.28 3.93
CA VAL A 58 0.29 8.16 3.15
C VAL A 58 0.88 6.84 3.64
N GLY A 59 2.20 6.75 3.82
CA GLY A 59 2.86 5.55 4.34
C GLY A 59 2.27 5.10 5.69
N ASN A 60 2.05 6.04 6.61
CA ASN A 60 1.42 5.78 7.90
C ASN A 60 -0.03 5.30 7.77
N ALA A 61 -0.81 5.92 6.88
CA ALA A 61 -2.19 5.50 6.61
C ALA A 61 -2.26 4.09 6.02
N VAL A 62 -1.36 3.75 5.09
CA VAL A 62 -1.25 2.41 4.49
C VAL A 62 -0.78 1.38 5.53
N GLY A 63 0.14 1.74 6.42
CA GLY A 63 0.63 0.87 7.50
C GLY A 63 -0.43 0.52 8.54
N LYS A 64 -1.37 1.45 8.79
CA LYS A 64 -2.52 1.28 9.70
C LYS A 64 -3.76 0.69 9.03
N ASN A 65 -3.64 0.11 7.83
CA ASN A 65 -4.75 -0.42 7.06
C ASN A 65 -5.44 -1.60 7.79
N PRO A 66 -6.68 -1.44 8.31
CA PRO A 66 -7.39 -2.52 9.00
C PRO A 66 -8.02 -3.53 8.04
N TYR A 67 -8.02 -3.22 6.73
CA TYR A 67 -8.62 -4.04 5.68
C TYR A 67 -7.60 -4.89 4.92
N ALA A 68 -6.37 -5.00 5.41
CA ALA A 68 -5.38 -5.92 4.84
C ALA A 68 -5.87 -7.38 4.95
N PRO A 69 -5.64 -8.25 3.95
CA PRO A 69 -4.97 -8.01 2.66
C PRO A 69 -5.92 -7.56 1.53
N ARG A 70 -7.22 -7.34 1.81
CA ARG A 70 -8.22 -6.97 0.78
C ARG A 70 -7.91 -5.62 0.15
N VAL A 71 -7.53 -4.63 0.95
CA VAL A 71 -6.88 -3.41 0.43
C VAL A 71 -5.41 -3.75 0.17
N PRO A 72 -4.93 -3.68 -1.09
CA PRO A 72 -3.65 -4.25 -1.51
C PRO A 72 -2.47 -3.34 -1.17
N CYS A 73 -2.17 -3.19 0.13
CA CYS A 73 -1.07 -2.35 0.61
C CYS A 73 0.32 -2.80 0.11
N HIS A 74 0.47 -4.07 -0.30
CA HIS A 74 1.70 -4.59 -0.92
C HIS A 74 2.01 -3.95 -2.29
N ARG A 75 1.00 -3.38 -2.98
CA ARG A 75 1.17 -2.68 -4.27
C ARG A 75 1.74 -1.26 -4.14
N VAL A 76 1.95 -0.77 -2.92
CA VAL A 76 2.50 0.56 -2.66
C VAL A 76 4.00 0.50 -2.35
N ILE A 77 4.81 1.27 -3.09
CA ILE A 77 6.28 1.27 -2.98
C ILE A 77 6.85 2.69 -2.79
N ARG A 78 8.16 2.81 -2.58
CA ARG A 78 8.83 4.12 -2.54
C ARG A 78 8.94 4.70 -3.95
N SER A 79 9.07 6.03 -4.03
CA SER A 79 9.15 6.74 -5.32
C SER A 79 10.44 6.46 -6.10
N ASP A 80 11.50 6.03 -5.41
CA ASP A 80 12.76 5.58 -6.01
C ASP A 80 12.70 4.15 -6.56
N GLY A 81 11.52 3.51 -6.53
CA GLY A 81 11.33 2.13 -6.95
C GLY A 81 11.68 1.08 -5.88
N SER A 82 12.22 1.48 -4.73
CA SER A 82 12.58 0.54 -3.65
C SER A 82 11.36 0.04 -2.87
N ILE A 83 11.49 -1.14 -2.24
CA ILE A 83 10.42 -1.72 -1.42
C ILE A 83 10.44 -1.05 -0.05
N GLY A 84 9.36 -0.31 0.21
CA GLY A 84 9.01 0.19 1.54
C GLY A 84 8.76 -0.93 2.55
N GLY A 85 8.89 -0.60 3.84
CA GLY A 85 8.49 -1.48 4.92
C GLY A 85 7.06 -1.98 4.76
N TYR A 86 6.80 -3.17 5.29
CA TYR A 86 5.51 -3.84 5.20
C TYR A 86 5.20 -4.53 6.52
N SER A 87 3.99 -4.34 7.04
CA SER A 87 3.58 -4.87 8.36
C SER A 87 3.67 -6.40 8.41
N GLY A 88 3.50 -7.08 7.28
CA GLY A 88 3.68 -8.54 7.17
C GLY A 88 5.09 -8.99 6.77
N GLY A 89 6.10 -8.10 6.81
CA GLY A 89 7.47 -8.36 6.39
C GLY A 89 7.75 -8.12 4.90
N ILE A 90 8.97 -7.71 4.58
CA ILE A 90 9.39 -7.41 3.20
C ILE A 90 9.32 -8.65 2.30
N ALA A 91 9.68 -9.83 2.82
CA ALA A 91 9.60 -11.10 2.10
C ALA A 91 8.17 -11.40 1.60
N LYS A 92 7.17 -11.25 2.48
CA LYS A 92 5.75 -11.46 2.13
C LYS A 92 5.26 -10.48 1.08
N LYS A 93 5.69 -9.22 1.16
CA LYS A 93 5.37 -8.20 0.14
C LYS A 93 5.94 -8.58 -1.23
N MET A 94 7.20 -9.04 -1.28
CA MET A 94 7.83 -9.50 -2.52
C MET A 94 7.10 -10.72 -3.10
N GLU A 95 6.75 -11.69 -2.26
CA GLU A 95 6.00 -12.88 -2.70
C GLU A 95 4.65 -12.50 -3.32
N LEU A 96 3.88 -11.62 -2.66
CA LEU A 96 2.60 -11.15 -3.16
C LEU A 96 2.75 -10.41 -4.49
N LEU A 97 3.76 -9.55 -4.63
CA LEU A 97 4.04 -8.86 -5.89
C LEU A 97 4.39 -9.86 -7.00
N ARG A 98 5.28 -10.82 -6.74
CA ARG A 98 5.65 -11.87 -7.71
C ARG A 98 4.45 -12.71 -8.14
N LYS A 99 3.58 -13.11 -7.21
CA LYS A 99 2.29 -13.80 -7.50
C LYS A 99 1.34 -12.98 -8.38
N GLU A 100 1.54 -11.67 -8.48
CA GLU A 100 0.78 -10.79 -9.36
C GLU A 100 1.46 -10.52 -10.71
N GLY A 101 2.62 -11.10 -11.01
CA GLY A 101 3.41 -10.77 -12.21
C GLY A 101 4.33 -9.55 -12.03
N VAL A 102 4.54 -9.17 -10.77
CA VAL A 102 5.54 -8.27 -10.20
C VAL A 102 7.00 -8.55 -10.57
N GLU A 103 7.55 -8.14 -11.71
CA GLU A 103 9.01 -8.27 -11.91
C GLU A 103 9.79 -7.29 -11.02
N ILE A 104 10.44 -7.84 -9.98
CA ILE A 104 11.28 -7.12 -9.03
C ILE A 104 12.71 -7.07 -9.58
N GLN A 105 12.93 -6.43 -10.73
CA GLN A 105 14.29 -6.23 -11.26
C GLN A 105 14.83 -4.89 -10.76
N LYS A 106 15.86 -4.92 -9.90
CA LYS A 106 16.51 -3.75 -9.25
C LYS A 106 15.68 -2.98 -8.19
N ILE A 107 14.92 -3.67 -7.36
CA ILE A 107 14.50 -3.06 -6.10
C ILE A 107 15.63 -3.27 -5.09
N VAL A 108 16.44 -2.23 -4.87
CA VAL A 108 17.51 -2.23 -3.85
C VAL A 108 16.89 -2.60 -2.50
N VAL A 109 17.01 -3.87 -2.13
CA VAL A 109 16.72 -4.35 -0.77
C VAL A 109 17.87 -3.81 0.07
N ARG A 110 17.71 -2.60 0.62
CA ARG A 110 18.56 -2.20 1.75
C ARG A 110 18.19 -3.14 2.89
N GLU A 111 19.04 -4.14 3.07
CA GLU A 111 19.02 -5.12 4.15
C GLU A 111 18.70 -4.40 5.46
N GLN A 112 17.67 -4.87 6.15
CA GLN A 112 17.33 -4.36 7.48
C GLN A 112 18.51 -4.72 8.38
N ARG A 113 19.35 -3.73 8.73
CA ARG A 113 20.25 -3.84 9.88
C ARG A 113 19.38 -4.23 11.08
N THR A 114 19.47 -5.49 11.48
CA THR A 114 19.19 -5.92 12.84
C THR A 114 19.96 -4.99 13.76
N VAL A 115 19.21 -4.22 14.56
CA VAL A 115 19.80 -3.49 15.67
C VAL A 115 19.84 -4.53 16.79
N ASP A 116 20.98 -5.20 16.92
CA ASP A 116 21.35 -5.92 18.13
C ASP A 116 21.22 -4.94 19.30
N ARG A 117 20.22 -5.18 20.15
CA ARG A 117 20.12 -4.52 21.45
C ARG A 117 21.09 -5.24 22.38
N GLY A 118 22.19 -4.54 22.72
CA GLY A 118 22.94 -4.82 23.94
C GLY A 118 22.18 -4.40 25.20
#